data_AF-A0A1I1UML2-F1
#
_entry.id   AF-A0A1I1UML2-F1
#
_cell.length_a   1.000
_cell.length_b   1.000
_cell.length_c   1.000
_cell.angle_alpha   90.00
_cell.angle_beta   90.00
_cell.angle_gamma   90.00
#
_symmetry.space_group_name_H-M   'P 1'
#
loop_
_entity.id
_entity.type
_entity.pdbx_description
1 polymer ?
#
loop_
_entity_poly.entity_id
_entity_poly.type
_entity_poly.pdbx_seq_one_letter_code
_entity_poly.pdbx_strand_id
1 'polypeptide(L)'
;MALPDTARSRRFALGDGDLGKLIDEFDWSTTALGPVEHWPPVICNTVGLILRSPVPMVTLWGQDGVMIYNDAYRGIAGWGHPGLLGAPVRQGWSEIVEFNDHMMSVVLAGGTLSYRDQELALGSAGQSAQQWFNLDYSPIVDEAGKVAGVVAIVVETTARVCAERALAASDMRLRSFAQAMPHQVWAADASGALDWFRLSMAWCWAVFFCSSMSVLVPIQPLTLPSASRRGTARFRCQR
;
A
#
# COMPACT_ATOMS: atom_id res chain seq x y z
N MET A 1 44.90 4.82 -34.18
CA MET A 1 43.45 4.79 -34.50
C MET A 1 42.91 3.50 -33.91
N ALA A 2 42.51 3.55 -32.64
CA ALA A 2 41.95 2.40 -31.93
C ALA A 2 40.50 2.21 -32.36
N LEU A 3 40.12 0.97 -32.65
CA LEU A 3 38.74 0.59 -32.98
C LEU A 3 37.84 0.87 -31.76
N PRO A 4 36.60 1.33 -31.93
CA PRO A 4 35.68 1.52 -30.83
C PRO A 4 35.25 0.15 -30.26
N ASP A 5 35.35 0.07 -28.94
CA ASP A 5 35.00 -1.06 -28.07
C ASP A 5 33.49 -1.35 -28.14
N THR A 6 33.07 -2.05 -29.20
CA THR A 6 31.65 -2.26 -29.57
C THR A 6 31.04 -3.51 -28.95
N ALA A 7 31.69 -4.09 -27.94
CA ALA A 7 31.21 -5.24 -27.20
C ALA A 7 31.05 -4.93 -25.70
N ARG A 8 30.34 -3.84 -25.36
CA ARG A 8 29.71 -3.75 -24.03
C ARG A 8 28.77 -4.95 -23.92
N SER A 9 29.19 -5.98 -23.20
CA SER A 9 28.43 -7.19 -22.99
C SER A 9 27.08 -6.81 -22.41
N ARG A 10 26.01 -6.95 -23.21
CA ARG A 10 24.63 -6.67 -22.81
C ARG A 10 24.15 -7.69 -21.78
N ARG A 11 24.68 -7.61 -20.55
CA ARG A 11 24.43 -8.56 -19.46
C ARG A 11 22.95 -8.59 -19.07
N PHE A 12 22.25 -7.47 -19.24
CA PHE A 12 20.86 -7.31 -18.80
C PHE A 12 19.86 -7.08 -19.93
N ALA A 13 20.28 -7.10 -21.21
CA ALA A 13 19.38 -6.87 -22.35
C ALA A 13 18.48 -8.06 -22.74
N LEU A 14 18.34 -9.06 -21.86
CA LEU A 14 17.35 -10.12 -22.04
C LEU A 14 15.99 -9.62 -21.56
N GLY A 15 15.31 -8.86 -22.43
CA GLY A 15 13.96 -8.32 -22.22
C GLY A 15 13.72 -7.03 -23.01
N ASP A 16 12.46 -6.71 -23.26
CA ASP A 16 12.06 -5.50 -24.00
C ASP A 16 12.01 -4.23 -23.11
N GLY A 17 12.44 -4.33 -21.85
CA GLY A 17 12.37 -3.25 -20.85
C GLY A 17 13.36 -2.11 -21.11
N ASP A 18 12.94 -0.87 -20.82
CA ASP A 18 13.76 0.33 -20.99
C ASP A 18 14.87 0.41 -19.93
N LEU A 19 14.60 -0.08 -18.71
CA LEU A 19 15.57 -0.05 -17.61
C LEU A 19 16.81 -0.93 -17.86
N GLY A 20 16.67 -2.07 -18.55
CA GLY A 20 17.82 -2.91 -18.89
C GLY A 20 18.84 -2.17 -19.77
N LYS A 21 18.35 -1.36 -20.72
CA LYS A 21 19.19 -0.51 -21.58
C LYS A 21 19.83 0.61 -20.78
N LEU A 22 19.07 1.27 -19.91
CA LEU A 22 19.60 2.32 -19.03
C LEU A 22 20.71 1.80 -18.14
N ILE A 23 20.57 0.60 -17.56
CA ILE A 23 21.61 -0.04 -16.76
C ILE A 23 22.87 -0.33 -17.58
N ASP A 24 22.73 -0.83 -18.82
CA ASP A 24 23.86 -1.12 -19.71
C ASP A 24 24.57 0.17 -20.20
N GLU A 25 23.84 1.29 -20.32
CA GLU A 25 24.36 2.58 -20.77
C GLU A 25 25.00 3.41 -19.63
N PHE A 26 24.50 3.25 -18.40
CA PHE A 26 24.93 4.01 -17.22
C PHE A 26 26.40 3.77 -16.86
N ASP A 27 27.11 4.84 -16.49
CA ASP A 27 28.50 4.76 -16.03
C ASP A 27 28.58 4.43 -14.53
N TRP A 28 28.56 3.14 -14.23
CA TRP A 28 28.61 2.64 -12.84
C TRP A 28 29.93 2.92 -12.12
N SER A 29 31.01 3.27 -12.84
CA SER A 29 32.29 3.63 -12.21
C SER A 29 32.19 4.86 -11.31
N THR A 30 31.16 5.68 -11.52
CA THR A 30 30.84 6.87 -10.72
C THR A 30 30.12 6.56 -9.42
N THR A 31 29.72 5.30 -9.19
CA THR A 31 28.95 4.87 -8.01
C THR A 31 29.80 4.03 -7.06
N ALA A 32 29.33 3.86 -5.82
CA ALA A 32 29.97 2.97 -4.84
C ALA A 32 29.99 1.48 -5.26
N LEU A 33 29.18 1.07 -6.25
CA LEU A 33 29.21 -0.28 -6.81
C LEU A 33 30.39 -0.52 -7.76
N GLY A 34 30.98 0.55 -8.30
CA GLY A 34 32.01 0.47 -9.32
C GLY A 34 31.53 -0.08 -10.66
N PRO A 35 32.45 -0.28 -11.63
CA PRO A 35 32.12 -0.69 -12.98
C PRO A 35 31.36 -2.02 -13.03
N VAL A 36 30.36 -2.10 -13.91
CA VAL A 36 29.43 -3.24 -14.04
C VAL A 36 30.14 -4.57 -14.35
N GLU A 37 31.32 -4.52 -14.97
CA GLU A 37 32.14 -5.68 -15.29
C GLU A 37 32.59 -6.42 -14.03
N HIS A 38 32.80 -5.69 -12.94
CA HIS A 38 33.30 -6.18 -11.65
C HIS A 38 32.21 -6.52 -10.64
N TRP A 39 30.94 -6.39 -11.03
CA TRP A 39 29.84 -6.68 -10.11
C TRP A 39 29.83 -8.14 -9.67
N PRO A 40 29.68 -8.40 -8.35
CA PRO A 40 29.52 -9.75 -7.84
C PRO A 40 28.29 -10.47 -8.43
N PRO A 41 28.30 -11.82 -8.49
CA PRO A 41 27.17 -12.61 -8.98
C PRO A 41 25.84 -12.31 -8.28
N VAL A 42 25.87 -12.06 -6.96
CA VAL A 42 24.66 -11.71 -6.18
C VAL A 42 23.96 -10.46 -6.73
N ILE A 43 24.71 -9.43 -7.15
CA ILE A 43 24.15 -8.22 -7.75
C ILE A 43 23.57 -8.54 -9.11
N CYS A 44 24.36 -9.19 -9.98
CA CYS A 44 23.92 -9.53 -11.33
C CYS A 44 22.65 -10.39 -11.35
N ASN A 45 22.60 -11.42 -10.50
CA ASN A 45 21.45 -12.33 -10.43
C ASN A 45 20.20 -11.61 -9.91
N THR A 46 20.34 -10.78 -8.88
CA THR A 46 19.23 -10.04 -8.30
C THR A 46 18.71 -8.96 -9.26
N VAL A 47 19.60 -8.20 -9.90
CA VAL A 47 19.23 -7.21 -10.93
C VAL A 47 18.52 -7.89 -12.09
N GLY A 48 19.05 -9.03 -12.57
CA GLY A 48 18.38 -9.81 -13.59
C GLY A 48 16.98 -10.26 -13.17
N LEU A 49 16.81 -10.70 -11.91
CA LEU A 49 15.51 -11.11 -11.38
C LEU A 49 14.50 -9.96 -11.38
N ILE A 50 14.85 -8.80 -10.83
CA ILE A 50 13.91 -7.68 -10.71
C ILE A 50 13.50 -7.13 -12.09
N LEU A 51 14.42 -7.11 -13.06
CA LEU A 51 14.15 -6.62 -14.42
C LEU A 51 13.12 -7.48 -15.16
N ARG A 52 12.93 -8.75 -14.77
CA ARG A 52 11.94 -9.66 -15.34
C ARG A 52 10.62 -9.70 -14.56
N SER A 53 10.54 -8.98 -13.44
CA SER A 53 9.34 -8.94 -12.60
C SER A 53 8.39 -7.82 -13.06
N PRO A 54 7.08 -8.09 -13.17
CA PRO A 54 6.08 -7.04 -13.42
C PRO A 54 5.73 -6.26 -12.14
N VAL A 55 6.24 -6.67 -10.99
CA VAL A 55 5.98 -6.03 -9.70
C VAL A 55 7.00 -4.90 -9.49
N PRO A 56 6.61 -3.70 -9.04
CA PRO A 56 7.55 -2.61 -8.83
C PRO A 56 8.58 -2.95 -7.74
N MET A 57 9.84 -3.01 -8.14
CA MET A 57 10.95 -3.45 -7.30
C MET A 57 12.15 -2.51 -7.43
N VAL A 58 12.80 -2.24 -6.31
CA VAL A 58 14.08 -1.53 -6.24
C VAL A 58 15.03 -2.30 -5.33
N THR A 59 16.31 -2.29 -5.67
CA THR A 59 17.41 -2.83 -4.87
C THR A 59 18.31 -1.69 -4.43
N LEU A 60 18.80 -1.79 -3.20
CA LEU A 60 19.67 -0.80 -2.56
C LEU A 60 20.96 -1.49 -2.15
N TRP A 61 22.08 -1.07 -2.71
CA TRP A 61 23.35 -1.76 -2.52
C TRP A 61 24.35 -0.96 -1.68
N GLY A 62 25.07 -1.68 -0.81
CA GLY A 62 26.04 -1.07 0.10
C GLY A 62 25.40 -0.18 1.16
N GLN A 63 26.24 0.54 1.90
CA GLN A 63 25.81 1.44 2.98
C GLN A 63 25.11 2.70 2.45
N ASP A 64 25.51 3.15 1.27
CA ASP A 64 24.92 4.34 0.61
C ASP A 64 23.55 4.04 0.01
N GLY A 65 23.19 2.76 -0.15
CA GLY A 65 21.93 2.33 -0.74
C GLY A 65 21.82 2.74 -2.21
N VAL A 66 22.81 2.35 -3.03
CA VAL A 66 22.81 2.63 -4.47
C VAL A 66 21.60 1.97 -5.11
N MET A 67 20.74 2.77 -5.74
CA MET A 67 19.45 2.34 -6.25
C MET A 67 19.53 1.70 -7.64
N ILE A 68 19.01 0.48 -7.78
CA ILE A 68 18.75 -0.18 -9.07
C ILE A 68 17.32 -0.71 -9.07
N TYR A 69 16.49 -0.31 -10.02
CA TYR A 69 15.06 -0.63 -10.06
C TYR A 69 14.58 -1.09 -11.44
N ASN A 70 13.40 -1.71 -11.47
CA ASN A 70 12.80 -2.22 -12.71
C ASN A 70 11.80 -1.24 -13.35
N ASP A 71 11.32 -1.56 -14.56
CA ASP A 71 10.38 -0.72 -15.30
C ASP A 71 9.05 -0.50 -14.54
N ALA A 72 8.58 -1.49 -13.80
CA ALA A 72 7.37 -1.35 -12.98
C ALA A 72 7.53 -0.29 -11.87
N TYR A 73 8.75 -0.12 -11.34
CA TYR A 73 9.08 0.92 -10.37
C TYR A 73 9.16 2.33 -10.98
N ARG A 74 9.26 2.45 -12.31
CA ARG A 74 9.37 3.76 -12.98
C ARG A 74 8.23 4.71 -12.63
N GLY A 75 7.00 4.19 -12.51
CA GLY A 75 5.84 4.98 -12.13
C GLY A 75 5.96 5.59 -10.72
N ILE A 76 6.55 4.82 -9.79
CA ILE A 76 6.80 5.26 -8.40
C ILE A 76 7.98 6.23 -8.34
N ALA A 77 9.06 5.94 -9.09
CA ALA A 77 10.19 6.84 -9.25
C ALA A 77 9.75 8.22 -9.81
N GLY A 78 8.71 8.25 -10.63
CA GLY A 78 8.06 9.47 -11.10
C GLY A 78 9.06 10.44 -11.74
N TRP A 79 9.09 11.67 -11.24
CA TRP A 79 9.99 12.73 -11.70
C TRP A 79 11.48 12.44 -11.45
N GLY A 80 11.79 11.56 -10.50
CA GLY A 80 13.16 11.15 -10.20
C GLY A 80 13.75 10.21 -11.25
N HIS A 81 12.92 9.58 -12.09
CA HIS A 81 13.42 8.78 -13.21
C HIS A 81 13.91 9.66 -14.37
N PRO A 82 15.07 9.37 -15.00
CA PRO A 82 15.98 8.26 -14.71
C PRO A 82 17.05 8.56 -13.65
N GLY A 83 17.17 9.80 -13.16
CA GLY A 83 18.23 10.25 -12.26
C GLY A 83 18.36 9.50 -10.92
N LEU A 84 17.33 8.78 -10.47
CA LEU A 84 17.41 7.90 -9.31
C LEU A 84 18.27 6.65 -9.56
N LEU A 85 18.48 6.25 -10.81
CA LEU A 85 19.30 5.07 -11.12
C LEU A 85 20.75 5.35 -10.75
N GLY A 86 21.35 4.49 -9.91
CA GLY A 86 22.71 4.65 -9.42
C GLY A 86 22.88 5.71 -8.33
N ALA A 87 21.83 6.46 -7.99
CA ALA A 87 21.88 7.44 -6.91
C ALA A 87 21.79 6.76 -5.53
N PRO A 88 22.40 7.35 -4.48
CA PRO A 88 22.15 6.94 -3.10
C PRO A 88 20.70 7.17 -2.70
N VAL A 89 20.11 6.23 -1.95
CA VAL A 89 18.70 6.29 -1.52
C VAL A 89 18.35 7.58 -0.76
N ARG A 90 19.31 8.12 -0.01
CA ARG A 90 19.16 9.36 0.77
C ARG A 90 19.07 10.61 -0.11
N GLN A 91 19.70 10.58 -1.29
CA GLN A 91 19.65 11.69 -2.25
C GLN A 91 18.40 11.62 -3.11
N GLY A 92 17.93 10.41 -3.40
CA GLY A 92 16.75 10.20 -4.24
C GLY A 92 15.43 10.65 -3.61
N TRP A 93 15.31 10.54 -2.29
CA TRP A 93 14.08 10.84 -1.56
C TRP A 93 14.36 11.68 -0.31
N SER A 94 14.67 12.96 -0.53
CA SER A 94 15.10 13.89 0.52
C SER A 94 14.04 14.11 1.62
N GLU A 95 12.77 13.92 1.29
CA GLU A 95 11.61 14.11 2.15
C GLU A 95 11.47 12.99 3.19
N ILE A 96 12.06 11.82 2.92
CA ILE A 96 11.92 10.61 3.76
C ILE A 96 13.28 10.01 4.14
N VAL A 97 14.31 10.86 4.27
CA VAL A 97 15.67 10.44 4.64
C VAL A 97 15.70 9.66 5.95
N GLU A 98 15.03 10.14 7.00
CA GLU A 98 15.00 9.46 8.30
C GLU A 98 14.36 8.06 8.22
N PHE A 99 13.30 7.93 7.41
CA PHE A 99 12.65 6.64 7.16
C PHE A 99 13.59 5.69 6.41
N ASN A 100 14.29 6.17 5.39
CA ASN A 100 15.25 5.39 4.63
C ASN A 100 16.45 4.97 5.49
N ASP A 101 16.96 5.85 6.35
CA ASP A 101 18.08 5.57 7.26
C ASP A 101 17.72 4.47 8.25
N HIS A 102 16.52 4.54 8.84
CA HIS A 102 16.02 3.50 9.73
C HIS A 102 15.89 2.15 9.00
N MET A 103 15.25 2.15 7.82
CA MET A 103 15.07 0.95 7.02
C MET A 103 16.40 0.31 6.63
N MET A 104 17.36 1.10 6.14
CA MET A 104 18.69 0.61 5.77
C MET A 104 19.41 0.00 6.97
N SER A 105 19.36 0.64 8.14
CA SER A 105 19.97 0.13 9.37
C SER A 105 19.41 -1.24 9.78
N VAL A 106 18.08 -1.38 9.79
CA VAL A 106 17.43 -2.63 10.20
C VAL A 106 17.70 -3.76 9.21
N VAL A 107 17.58 -3.50 7.91
CA VAL A 107 17.65 -4.56 6.90
C VAL A 107 19.10 -4.97 6.64
N LEU A 108 20.05 -4.04 6.64
CA LEU A 108 21.48 -4.39 6.56
C LEU A 108 21.98 -5.16 7.79
N ALA A 109 21.32 -5.02 8.94
CA ALA A 109 21.55 -5.87 10.11
C ALA A 109 20.91 -7.28 9.99
N GLY A 110 20.25 -7.59 8.87
CA GLY A 110 19.61 -8.88 8.60
C GLY A 110 18.12 -8.94 8.96
N GLY A 111 17.52 -7.83 9.39
CA GLY A 111 16.09 -7.73 9.65
C GLY A 111 15.25 -7.61 8.38
N THR A 112 13.93 -7.71 8.53
CA THR A 112 12.94 -7.44 7.47
C THR A 112 11.95 -6.40 7.96
N LEU A 113 11.45 -5.54 7.07
CA LEU A 113 10.43 -4.55 7.40
C LEU A 113 9.25 -4.68 6.44
N SER A 114 8.03 -4.53 6.96
CA SER A 114 6.80 -4.56 6.18
C SER A 114 5.86 -3.47 6.69
N TYR A 115 5.46 -2.58 5.79
CA TYR A 115 4.51 -1.51 6.05
C TYR A 115 3.30 -1.66 5.13
N ARG A 116 2.12 -1.38 5.68
CA ARG A 116 0.84 -1.46 4.95
C ARG A 116 0.17 -0.10 4.97
N ASP A 117 -0.26 0.35 3.80
CA ASP A 117 -0.86 1.67 3.59
C ASP A 117 -0.07 2.79 4.30
N GLN A 118 1.26 2.72 4.17
CA GLN A 118 2.15 3.73 4.70
C GLN A 118 1.97 5.01 3.88
N GLU A 119 1.56 6.07 4.55
CA GLU A 119 1.47 7.39 3.95
C GLU A 119 2.88 7.98 3.80
N LEU A 120 3.23 8.33 2.58
CA LEU A 120 4.47 9.04 2.24
C LEU A 120 4.14 10.25 1.38
N ALA A 121 4.87 11.34 1.62
CA ALA A 121 4.77 12.55 0.83
C ALA A 121 5.88 12.53 -0.24
N LEU A 122 5.55 12.07 -1.44
CA LEU A 122 6.49 11.97 -2.55
C LEU A 122 6.16 13.02 -3.62
N GLY A 123 7.19 13.62 -4.23
CA GLY A 123 7.03 14.56 -5.32
C GLY A 123 8.26 15.45 -5.49
N SER A 124 8.23 16.33 -6.48
CA SER A 124 9.30 17.31 -6.69
C SER A 124 9.10 18.49 -5.74
N ALA A 125 10.15 19.27 -5.48
CA ALA A 125 10.11 20.44 -4.62
C ALA A 125 8.94 21.37 -5.02
N GLY A 126 7.91 21.44 -4.15
CA GLY A 126 6.69 22.24 -4.35
C GLY A 126 5.46 21.50 -4.91
N GLN A 127 5.56 20.21 -5.26
CA GLN A 127 4.45 19.38 -5.77
C GLN A 127 4.36 18.02 -5.06
N SER A 128 4.77 17.95 -3.78
CA SER A 128 4.64 16.72 -3.00
C SER A 128 3.16 16.39 -2.75
N ALA A 129 2.75 15.18 -3.13
CA ALA A 129 1.41 14.67 -2.92
C ALA A 129 1.43 13.55 -1.88
N GLN A 130 0.39 13.49 -1.05
CA GLN A 130 0.20 12.35 -0.16
C GLN A 130 -0.18 11.12 -0.98
N GLN A 131 0.66 10.09 -0.88
CA GLN A 131 0.45 8.80 -1.51
C GLN A 131 0.56 7.70 -0.45
N TRP A 132 -0.10 6.58 -0.70
CA TRP A 132 -0.10 5.43 0.20
C TRP A 132 0.62 4.27 -0.47
N PHE A 133 1.46 3.58 0.29
CA PHE A 133 2.27 2.47 -0.21
C PHE A 133 2.26 1.27 0.72
N ASN A 134 2.23 0.09 0.11
CA ASN A 134 2.74 -1.12 0.75
C ASN A 134 4.23 -1.22 0.44
N LEU A 135 5.02 -1.38 1.49
CA LEU A 135 6.48 -1.42 1.42
C LEU A 135 6.98 -2.68 2.11
N ASP A 136 7.64 -3.55 1.35
CA ASP A 136 8.20 -4.81 1.86
C ASP A 136 9.71 -4.84 1.58
N TYR A 137 10.51 -4.78 2.64
CA TYR A 137 11.98 -4.75 2.59
C TYR A 137 12.57 -6.06 3.10
N SER A 138 13.47 -6.65 2.33
CA SER A 138 14.15 -7.90 2.68
C SER A 138 15.66 -7.81 2.39
N PRO A 139 16.51 -8.45 3.21
CA PRO A 139 17.94 -8.46 2.98
C PRO A 139 18.28 -9.37 1.80
N ILE A 140 19.23 -8.93 0.98
CA ILE A 140 19.87 -9.75 -0.04
C ILE A 140 21.16 -10.27 0.57
N VAL A 141 21.32 -11.58 0.62
CA VAL A 141 22.51 -12.23 1.19
C VAL A 141 23.42 -12.76 0.08
N ASP A 142 24.73 -12.62 0.27
CA ASP A 142 25.76 -13.19 -0.61
C ASP A 142 26.02 -14.67 -0.31
N GLU A 143 26.94 -15.28 -1.06
CA GLU A 143 27.31 -16.69 -0.89
C GLU A 143 27.97 -17.00 0.46
N ALA A 144 28.51 -15.98 1.15
CA ALA A 144 29.07 -16.09 2.50
C ALA A 144 28.01 -15.91 3.60
N GLY A 145 26.74 -15.69 3.24
CA GLY A 145 25.65 -15.45 4.17
C GLY A 145 25.66 -14.04 4.77
N LYS A 146 26.44 -13.11 4.22
CA LYS A 146 26.49 -11.72 4.64
C LYS A 146 25.45 -10.92 3.85
N VAL A 147 24.80 -9.95 4.51
CA VAL A 147 23.88 -9.03 3.83
C VAL A 147 24.68 -8.11 2.90
N ALA A 148 24.40 -8.21 1.60
CA ALA A 148 25.03 -7.44 0.53
C ALA A 148 24.20 -6.21 0.13
N GLY A 149 22.89 -6.23 0.36
CA GLY A 149 21.99 -5.15 0.01
C GLY A 149 20.56 -5.40 0.49
N VAL A 150 19.65 -4.58 0.00
CA VAL A 150 18.21 -4.63 0.30
C VAL A 150 17.44 -4.80 -1.00
N VAL A 151 16.43 -5.66 -1.01
CA VAL A 151 15.37 -5.64 -2.01
C VAL A 151 14.12 -5.04 -1.38
N ALA A 152 13.48 -4.13 -2.10
CA ALA A 152 12.22 -3.51 -1.72
C ALA A 152 11.17 -3.76 -2.79
N ILE A 153 10.00 -4.22 -2.37
CA ILE A 153 8.78 -4.26 -3.18
C ILE A 153 7.93 -3.08 -2.76
N VAL A 154 7.54 -2.25 -3.73
CA VAL A 154 6.79 -1.01 -3.47
C VAL A 154 5.52 -1.03 -4.29
N VAL A 155 4.37 -1.09 -3.63
CA VAL A 155 3.06 -1.11 -4.31
C VAL A 155 2.26 0.09 -3.84
N GLU A 156 1.95 0.98 -4.78
CA GLU A 156 1.07 2.12 -4.49
C GLU A 156 -0.36 1.64 -4.24
N THR A 157 -0.94 2.08 -3.12
CA THR A 157 -2.33 1.79 -2.70
C THR A 157 -3.18 3.05 -2.62
N THR A 158 -2.69 4.21 -3.06
CA THR A 158 -3.37 5.52 -3.04
C THR A 158 -4.81 5.45 -3.53
N ALA A 159 -5.03 4.93 -4.74
CA ALA A 159 -6.37 4.86 -5.34
C ALA A 159 -7.34 4.03 -4.48
N ARG A 160 -6.87 2.91 -3.91
CA ARG A 160 -7.66 2.05 -3.04
C ARG A 160 -8.01 2.75 -1.73
N VAL A 161 -7.02 3.32 -1.05
CA VAL A 161 -7.21 4.03 0.22
C VAL A 161 -8.14 5.23 0.04
N CYS A 162 -7.98 6.01 -1.03
CA CYS A 162 -8.86 7.13 -1.35
C CYS A 162 -10.29 6.69 -1.60
N ALA A 163 -10.51 5.60 -2.35
CA ALA A 163 -11.84 5.06 -2.61
C ALA A 163 -12.53 4.58 -1.32
N GLU A 164 -11.80 3.87 -0.46
CA GLU A 164 -12.31 3.41 0.83
C GLU A 164 -12.68 4.57 1.76
N ARG A 165 -11.83 5.60 1.83
CA ARG A 165 -12.09 6.82 2.62
C ARG A 165 -13.30 7.60 2.07
N ALA A 166 -13.43 7.72 0.75
CA ALA A 166 -14.57 8.39 0.12
C ALA A 166 -15.89 7.67 0.39
N LEU A 167 -15.89 6.34 0.33
CA LEU A 167 -17.05 5.51 0.65
C LEU A 167 -17.46 5.69 2.13
N ALA A 168 -16.50 5.59 3.05
CA ALA A 168 -16.75 5.78 4.48
C ALA A 168 -17.30 7.19 4.80
N ALA A 169 -16.79 8.22 4.13
CA ALA A 169 -17.29 9.58 4.29
C ALA A 169 -18.69 9.78 3.71
N SER A 170 -19.04 9.06 2.65
CA SER A 170 -20.41 9.05 2.09
C SER A 170 -21.38 8.39 3.07
N ASP A 171 -21.03 7.21 3.59
CA ASP A 171 -21.85 6.48 4.56
C ASP A 171 -22.08 7.28 5.84
N MET A 172 -21.03 7.95 6.34
CA MET A 172 -21.14 8.81 7.51
C MET A 172 -22.07 10.01 7.25
N ARG A 173 -21.96 10.66 6.08
CA ARG A 173 -22.86 11.77 5.71
C ARG A 173 -24.31 11.31 5.63
N LEU A 174 -24.58 10.16 5.02
CA LEU A 174 -25.92 9.58 4.95
C LEU A 174 -26.48 9.26 6.34
N ARG A 175 -25.67 8.66 7.22
CA ARG A 175 -26.07 8.39 8.61
C ARG A 175 -26.34 9.67 9.40
N SER A 176 -25.49 10.68 9.29
CA SER A 176 -25.68 11.97 9.98
C SER A 176 -26.95 12.67 9.50
N PHE A 177 -27.21 12.67 8.18
CA PHE A 177 -28.45 13.20 7.62
C PHE A 177 -29.67 12.44 8.14
N ALA A 178 -29.64 11.10 8.11
CA ALA A 178 -30.72 10.27 8.65
C ALA A 178 -30.96 10.48 10.15
N GLN A 179 -29.92 10.76 10.93
CA GLN A 179 -30.02 11.05 12.36
C GLN A 179 -30.56 12.44 12.67
N ALA A 180 -30.26 13.44 11.84
CA ALA A 180 -30.73 14.81 12.01
C ALA A 180 -32.17 15.00 11.53
N MET A 181 -32.70 14.11 10.68
CA MET A 181 -34.08 14.18 10.22
C MET A 181 -35.08 13.95 11.37
N PRO A 182 -36.14 14.77 11.48
CA PRO A 182 -37.19 14.60 12.49
C PRO A 182 -38.15 13.44 12.15
N HIS A 183 -38.05 12.84 10.97
CA HIS A 183 -38.89 11.73 10.52
C HIS A 183 -38.28 10.35 10.84
N GLN A 184 -39.12 9.33 11.00
CA GLN A 184 -38.65 7.95 11.12
C GLN A 184 -38.08 7.47 9.78
N VAL A 185 -36.81 7.06 9.81
CA VAL A 185 -36.11 6.47 8.66
C VAL A 185 -35.67 5.07 9.06
N TRP A 186 -36.01 4.11 8.21
CA TRP A 186 -35.60 2.72 8.31
C TRP A 186 -35.21 2.24 6.92
N ALA A 187 -34.24 1.34 6.87
CA ALA A 187 -33.87 0.63 5.66
C ALA A 187 -34.14 -0.86 5.88
N ALA A 188 -34.44 -1.55 4.78
CA ALA A 188 -34.64 -2.98 4.74
C ALA A 188 -33.93 -3.54 3.52
N ASP A 189 -33.41 -4.76 3.65
CA ASP A 189 -32.79 -5.46 2.53
C ASP A 189 -33.84 -5.96 1.51
N ALA A 190 -33.38 -6.57 0.42
CA ALA A 190 -34.25 -7.12 -0.62
C ALA A 190 -35.21 -8.24 -0.12
N SER A 191 -34.97 -8.79 1.08
CA SER A 191 -35.86 -9.76 1.73
C SER A 191 -36.91 -9.12 2.63
N GLY A 192 -36.87 -7.79 2.78
CA GLY A 192 -37.73 -7.03 3.68
C GLY A 192 -37.26 -7.05 5.13
N ALA A 193 -36.07 -7.57 5.44
CA ALA A 193 -35.51 -7.55 6.78
C ALA A 193 -34.89 -6.18 7.07
N LEU A 194 -35.22 -5.59 8.21
CA LEU A 194 -34.66 -4.30 8.65
C LEU A 194 -33.14 -4.42 8.87
N ASP A 195 -32.35 -3.66 8.12
CA ASP A 195 -30.89 -3.65 8.20
C ASP A 195 -30.37 -2.47 9.05
N TRP A 196 -31.13 -1.37 9.10
CA TRP A 196 -30.82 -0.16 9.88
C TRP A 196 -32.08 0.63 10.25
N PHE A 197 -32.14 1.15 11.47
CA PHE A 197 -33.22 2.02 11.94
C PHE A 197 -32.72 3.04 12.97
N ARG A 198 -33.37 4.22 13.04
CA ARG A 198 -33.05 5.27 14.02
C ARG A 198 -33.61 4.93 15.41
N LEU A 199 -32.73 4.71 16.39
CA LEU A 199 -33.06 4.31 17.78
C LEU A 199 -33.61 5.42 18.69
N SER A 200 -33.88 6.63 18.19
CA SER A 200 -34.34 7.74 19.04
C SER A 200 -35.73 7.55 19.64
N MET A 201 -36.43 6.46 19.32
CA MET A 201 -37.68 6.10 19.97
C MET A 201 -37.86 4.59 20.06
N ALA A 202 -36.98 3.93 20.82
CA ALA A 202 -37.23 2.57 21.32
C ALA A 202 -38.59 2.41 22.06
N TRP A 203 -39.27 3.54 22.34
CA TRP A 203 -40.59 3.61 22.96
C TRP A 203 -41.78 3.51 21.99
N CYS A 204 -41.59 3.64 20.68
CA CYS A 204 -42.74 3.69 19.76
C CYS A 204 -43.30 2.30 19.39
N TRP A 205 -42.53 1.23 19.62
CA TRP A 205 -42.99 -0.16 19.41
C TRP A 205 -44.19 -0.52 20.30
N ALA A 206 -44.35 0.18 21.44
CA ALA A 206 -45.49 -0.02 22.33
C ALA A 206 -46.82 0.55 21.79
N VAL A 207 -46.80 1.44 20.78
CA VAL A 207 -48.01 2.19 20.40
C VAL A 207 -48.67 1.67 19.12
N PHE A 208 -47.92 1.10 18.17
CA PHE A 208 -48.50 0.73 16.86
C PHE A 208 -49.19 -0.64 16.79
N PHE A 209 -49.01 -1.52 17.79
CA PHE A 209 -49.74 -2.80 17.86
C PHE A 209 -51.04 -2.73 18.70
N CYS A 210 -51.40 -1.55 19.19
CA CYS A 210 -52.53 -1.35 20.12
C CYS A 210 -53.72 -0.60 19.49
N SER A 211 -54.07 -0.90 18.24
CA SER A 211 -55.31 -0.39 17.63
C SER A 211 -56.23 -1.46 17.05
N SER A 212 -55.89 -2.76 17.12
CA SER A 212 -56.72 -3.80 16.49
C SER A 212 -57.01 -5.03 17.34
N MET A 213 -56.45 -5.21 18.54
CA MET A 213 -56.82 -6.31 19.44
C MET A 213 -56.68 -5.90 20.89
N SER A 214 -57.82 -5.85 21.59
CA SER A 214 -57.92 -5.67 23.03
C SER A 214 -57.36 -6.89 23.77
N VAL A 215 -56.04 -7.02 23.86
CA VAL A 215 -55.40 -7.94 24.80
C VAL A 215 -54.19 -7.25 25.43
N LEU A 216 -54.32 -6.92 26.71
CA LEU A 216 -53.22 -6.54 27.58
C LEU A 216 -52.30 -7.76 27.74
N VAL A 217 -51.16 -7.78 27.05
CA VAL A 217 -50.05 -8.67 27.39
C VAL A 217 -49.02 -7.86 28.19
N PRO A 218 -48.66 -8.27 29.43
CA PRO A 218 -47.65 -7.57 30.19
C PRO A 218 -46.27 -7.81 29.56
N ILE A 219 -45.59 -6.71 29.20
CA ILE A 219 -44.22 -6.73 28.71
C ILE A 219 -43.31 -6.83 29.93
N GLN A 220 -42.66 -7.99 30.13
CA GLN A 220 -41.51 -8.05 31.01
C GLN A 220 -40.28 -7.45 30.29
N PRO A 221 -39.47 -6.63 30.97
CA PRO A 221 -38.28 -6.04 30.36
C PRO A 221 -37.23 -7.14 30.18
N LEU A 222 -37.06 -7.64 28.96
CA LEU A 222 -35.85 -8.38 28.62
C LEU A 222 -34.69 -7.39 28.51
N THR A 223 -33.68 -7.62 29.33
CA THR A 223 -32.39 -6.97 29.32
C THR A 223 -31.78 -6.96 27.91
N LEU A 224 -31.51 -5.76 27.39
CA LEU A 224 -30.74 -5.57 26.16
C LEU A 224 -29.32 -6.13 26.35
N PRO A 225 -28.79 -6.96 25.43
CA PRO A 225 -27.37 -7.23 25.42
C PRO A 225 -26.63 -5.95 25.03
N SER A 226 -25.58 -5.66 25.80
CA SER A 226 -24.64 -4.56 25.57
C SER A 226 -24.21 -4.44 24.11
N ALA A 227 -24.16 -3.20 23.64
CA ALA A 227 -23.69 -2.75 22.33
C ALA A 227 -22.39 -3.44 21.89
N SER A 228 -22.50 -4.55 21.18
CA SER A 228 -21.54 -5.01 20.18
C SER A 228 -22.15 -6.19 19.43
N ARG A 229 -21.83 -6.29 18.15
CA ARG A 229 -22.21 -7.32 17.17
C ARG A 229 -23.45 -7.00 16.34
N ARG A 230 -23.22 -7.06 15.03
CA ARG A 230 -24.19 -7.24 13.95
C ARG A 230 -25.18 -8.34 14.37
N GLY A 231 -26.33 -7.96 14.90
CA GLY A 231 -27.38 -8.88 15.32
C GLY A 231 -28.53 -8.79 14.34
N THR A 232 -28.60 -9.73 13.41
CA THR A 232 -29.78 -9.90 12.54
C THR A 232 -30.91 -10.47 13.40
N ALA A 233 -31.87 -9.64 13.80
CA ALA A 233 -33.07 -10.13 14.46
C ALA A 233 -34.02 -10.70 13.39
N ARG A 234 -34.04 -12.03 13.21
CA ARG A 234 -35.04 -12.70 12.38
C ARG A 234 -36.26 -13.06 13.22
N PHE A 235 -37.40 -12.48 12.93
CA PHE A 235 -38.69 -12.90 13.49
C PHE A 235 -39.48 -13.67 12.44
N ARG A 236 -39.88 -14.90 12.76
CA ARG A 236 -40.74 -15.75 11.92
C ARG A 236 -42.16 -15.69 12.49
N CYS A 237 -43.09 -15.15 11.70
CA CYS A 237 -44.50 -15.08 12.08
C CYS A 237 -45.08 -16.51 12.08
N GLN A 238 -45.44 -17.06 13.24
CA GLN A 238 -46.30 -18.24 13.32
C GLN A 238 -47.76 -17.75 13.36
N ARG A 239 -48.57 -18.30 12.45
CA ARG A 239 -50.00 -17.99 12.28
C ARG A 239 -50.82 -18.37 13.51
#